data_AF-A0A2G5CKR4-F1
#
_entry.id   AF-A0A2G5CKR4-F1
#
_cell.length_a   1.000
_cell.length_b   1.000
_cell.length_c   1.000
_cell.angle_alpha   90.00
_cell.angle_beta   90.00
_cell.angle_gamma   90.00
#
_symmetry.space_group_name_H-M   'P 1'
#
loop_
_entity.id
_entity.type
_entity.pdbx_description
1 polymer ?
#
loop_
_entity_poly.entity_id
_entity_poly.type
_entity_poly.pdbx_seq_one_letter_code
_entity_poly.pdbx_strand_id
1 'polypeptide(L)'
;MNDWSEALHRVSKLGPGTKFVGDLLGATIFPQVITAVASFNASLWEQTGRVVSDEPRAMYNWGDAGLTFWSPNVNIFRDPRWGHGQETPGEDPVLAGKYAASYVRGLQGYGGNPLKVAACCKHYTADELDNCNGVDASTLMPRLANKTLRIPLMFHLETVLEGKVATVMCFTCADSNLLPNTSEGTGSLMGTLFPIAIQ
;
A
#
# COMPACT_ATOMS: atom_id res chain seq x y z
N MET A 1 -0.09 -12.09 -16.08
CA MET A 1 -1.17 -11.80 -15.13
C MET A 1 -1.05 -10.30 -14.86
N ASN A 2 -2.13 -9.53 -15.04
CA ASN A 2 -2.06 -8.06 -14.90
C ASN A 2 -2.23 -7.73 -13.42
N ASP A 3 -1.12 -7.74 -12.70
CA ASP A 3 -1.10 -7.76 -11.22
C ASP A 3 -1.28 -6.37 -10.58
N TRP A 4 -1.59 -5.36 -11.40
CA TRP A 4 -1.77 -3.98 -10.99
C TRP A 4 -3.25 -3.61 -10.89
N SER A 5 -3.75 -3.63 -9.66
CA SER A 5 -5.03 -3.03 -9.25
C SER A 5 -4.82 -2.19 -7.99
N GLU A 6 -5.65 -1.16 -7.79
CA GLU A 6 -5.53 -0.22 -6.67
C GLU A 6 -6.77 -0.27 -5.77
N ALA A 7 -6.56 -0.25 -4.45
CA ALA A 7 -7.61 -0.34 -3.44
C ALA A 7 -7.37 0.60 -2.23
N LEU A 8 -6.81 1.80 -2.44
CA LEU A 8 -6.34 2.67 -1.35
C LEU A 8 -7.47 3.07 -0.39
N HIS A 9 -8.58 3.54 -0.95
CA HIS A 9 -9.80 3.94 -0.22
C HIS A 9 -11.08 3.62 -1.02
N ARG A 10 -10.94 2.78 -2.05
CA ARG A 10 -11.95 2.30 -3.00
C ARG A 10 -11.29 1.33 -3.96
N VAL A 11 -12.05 0.45 -4.58
CA VAL A 11 -11.60 -0.18 -5.82
C VAL A 11 -11.46 0.88 -6.93
N SER A 12 -10.30 0.92 -7.57
CA SER A 12 -9.99 1.93 -8.59
C SER A 12 -9.96 1.34 -10.00
N LYS A 13 -10.22 2.21 -10.98
CA LYS A 13 -10.01 1.93 -12.41
C LYS A 13 -8.58 2.25 -12.87
N LEU A 14 -7.72 2.65 -11.94
CA LEU A 14 -6.31 2.88 -12.21
C LEU A 14 -5.60 1.53 -12.33
N GLY A 15 -4.82 1.39 -13.40
CA GLY A 15 -4.20 0.13 -13.77
C GLY A 15 -5.12 -0.79 -14.57
N PRO A 16 -4.56 -1.86 -15.18
CA PRO A 16 -5.29 -2.76 -16.05
C PRO A 16 -6.05 -3.88 -15.33
N GLY A 17 -5.82 -4.06 -14.02
CA GLY A 17 -6.31 -5.21 -13.25
C GLY A 17 -7.77 -5.10 -12.79
N THR A 18 -8.45 -3.96 -12.97
CA THR A 18 -9.85 -3.77 -12.58
C THR A 18 -10.60 -2.99 -13.66
N LYS A 19 -11.79 -3.45 -14.04
CA LYS A 19 -12.62 -2.88 -15.10
C LYS A 19 -14.03 -2.63 -14.58
N PHE A 20 -14.54 -1.42 -14.82
CA PHE A 20 -15.93 -1.05 -14.56
C PHE A 20 -16.66 -1.14 -15.90
N VAL A 21 -17.50 -2.16 -16.07
CA VAL A 21 -18.17 -2.51 -17.33
C VAL A 21 -19.65 -2.79 -17.10
N GLY A 22 -20.47 -2.52 -18.12
CA GLY A 22 -21.92 -2.71 -18.05
C GLY A 22 -22.56 -1.87 -16.95
N ASP A 23 -23.35 -2.52 -16.10
CA ASP A 23 -24.08 -1.88 -14.99
C ASP A 23 -23.19 -1.56 -13.78
N LEU A 24 -21.94 -2.04 -13.76
CA LEU A 24 -20.98 -1.72 -12.71
C LEU A 24 -20.34 -0.36 -12.98
N LEU A 25 -21.03 0.72 -12.56
CA LEU A 25 -20.61 2.10 -12.82
C LEU A 25 -19.51 2.61 -11.88
N GLY A 26 -19.28 1.93 -10.75
CA GLY A 26 -18.32 2.37 -9.74
C GLY A 26 -18.24 1.46 -8.53
N ALA A 27 -17.45 1.90 -7.57
CA ALA A 27 -17.17 1.26 -6.29
C ALA A 27 -17.33 2.29 -5.17
N THR A 28 -17.57 1.83 -3.94
CA THR A 28 -17.73 2.72 -2.78
C THR A 28 -16.46 3.53 -2.57
N ILE A 29 -16.61 4.85 -2.40
CA ILE A 29 -15.50 5.77 -2.15
C ILE A 29 -15.49 6.16 -0.69
N PHE A 30 -14.52 5.65 0.05
CA PHE A 30 -14.27 6.04 1.45
C PHE A 30 -13.48 7.35 1.52
N PRO A 31 -13.41 8.01 2.69
CA PRO A 31 -12.48 9.13 2.89
C PRO A 31 -11.04 8.74 2.55
N GLN A 32 -10.23 9.72 2.13
CA GLN A 32 -8.78 9.52 1.97
C GLN A 32 -8.16 8.98 3.27
N VAL A 33 -7.05 8.27 3.16
CA VAL A 33 -6.43 7.55 4.28
C VAL A 33 -6.17 8.47 5.47
N ILE A 34 -5.62 9.66 5.22
CA ILE A 34 -5.36 10.65 6.28
C ILE A 34 -6.63 11.04 7.07
N THR A 35 -7.78 11.08 6.39
CA THR A 35 -9.08 11.37 7.02
C THR A 35 -9.65 10.15 7.72
N ALA A 36 -9.51 8.96 7.15
CA ALA A 36 -9.96 7.71 7.77
C ALA A 36 -9.23 7.45 9.09
N VAL A 37 -7.92 7.71 9.12
CA VAL A 37 -7.07 7.49 10.29
C VAL A 37 -7.29 8.51 11.40
N ALA A 38 -7.77 9.72 11.07
CA ALA A 38 -8.17 10.71 12.06
C ALA A 38 -9.33 10.25 12.98
N SER A 39 -9.99 9.13 12.67
CA SER A 39 -10.96 8.48 13.57
C SER A 39 -10.32 7.74 14.75
N PHE A 40 -9.03 7.41 14.68
CA PHE A 40 -8.32 6.57 15.64
C PHE A 40 -9.04 5.23 15.97
N ASN A 41 -9.81 4.70 15.01
CA ASN A 41 -10.66 3.53 15.20
C ASN A 41 -10.20 2.35 14.34
N ALA A 42 -9.42 1.46 14.94
CA ALA A 42 -8.87 0.27 14.29
C ALA A 42 -9.93 -0.68 13.72
N SER A 43 -11.09 -0.79 14.37
CA SER A 43 -12.20 -1.61 13.89
C SER A 43 -12.85 -0.99 12.65
N LEU A 44 -12.94 0.33 12.59
CA LEU A 44 -13.45 1.04 11.41
C LEU A 44 -12.54 0.82 10.21
N TRP A 45 -11.22 0.93 10.38
CA TRP A 45 -10.25 0.69 9.29
C TRP A 45 -10.33 -0.72 8.74
N GLU A 46 -10.48 -1.73 9.62
CA GLU A 46 -10.64 -3.12 9.19
C GLU A 46 -11.97 -3.34 8.46
N GLN A 47 -13.07 -2.75 8.95
CA GLN A 47 -14.37 -2.80 8.27
C GLN A 47 -14.32 -2.15 6.88
N THR A 48 -13.62 -1.03 6.73
CA THR A 48 -13.38 -0.42 5.42
C THR A 48 -12.66 -1.40 4.50
N GLY A 49 -11.57 -2.02 4.95
CA GLY A 49 -10.86 -3.04 4.16
C GLY A 49 -11.74 -4.24 3.77
N ARG A 50 -12.69 -4.64 4.64
CA ARG A 50 -13.65 -5.72 4.34
C ARG A 50 -14.59 -5.35 3.20
N VAL A 51 -15.18 -4.14 3.24
CA VAL A 51 -16.05 -3.66 2.16
C VAL A 51 -15.26 -3.51 0.85
N VAL A 52 -14.07 -2.89 0.92
CA VAL A 52 -13.20 -2.71 -0.25
C VAL A 52 -12.71 -4.04 -0.84
N SER A 53 -12.70 -5.14 -0.08
CA SER A 53 -12.39 -6.47 -0.62
C SER A 53 -13.62 -7.27 -1.07
N ASP A 54 -14.83 -6.94 -0.63
CA ASP A 54 -16.06 -7.55 -1.15
C ASP A 54 -16.31 -7.15 -2.61
N GLU A 55 -16.15 -5.86 -2.93
CA GLU A 55 -16.39 -5.32 -4.27
C GLU A 55 -15.54 -5.99 -5.36
N PRO A 56 -14.19 -6.04 -5.29
CA PRO A 56 -13.39 -6.64 -6.33
C PRO A 56 -13.49 -8.16 -6.33
N ARG A 57 -13.83 -8.78 -5.19
CA ARG A 57 -14.12 -10.22 -5.12
C ARG A 57 -15.39 -10.56 -5.89
N ALA A 58 -16.41 -9.71 -5.80
CA ALA A 58 -17.60 -9.82 -6.63
C ALA A 58 -17.24 -9.62 -8.12
N MET A 59 -16.51 -8.55 -8.46
CA MET A 59 -16.04 -8.28 -9.83
C MET A 59 -15.20 -9.42 -10.43
N TYR A 60 -14.34 -10.05 -9.63
CA TYR A 60 -13.54 -11.20 -10.03
C TYR A 60 -14.41 -12.37 -10.51
N ASN A 61 -15.56 -12.60 -9.86
CA ASN A 61 -16.49 -13.66 -10.27
C ASN A 61 -17.09 -13.44 -11.66
N TRP A 62 -17.10 -12.19 -12.14
CA TRP A 62 -17.48 -11.82 -13.51
C TRP A 62 -16.28 -11.66 -14.48
N GLY A 63 -15.05 -11.82 -13.99
CA GLY A 63 -13.83 -11.66 -14.78
C GLY A 63 -13.38 -10.20 -14.97
N ASP A 64 -13.93 -9.28 -14.17
CA ASP A 64 -13.72 -7.84 -14.32
C ASP A 64 -12.66 -7.27 -13.38
N ALA A 65 -12.16 -8.06 -12.43
CA ALA A 65 -11.07 -7.67 -11.55
C ALA A 65 -10.06 -8.80 -11.36
N GLY A 66 -8.82 -8.45 -11.00
CA GLY A 66 -7.83 -9.34 -10.40
C GLY A 66 -8.00 -9.41 -8.88
N LEU A 67 -7.07 -10.09 -8.20
CA LEU A 67 -7.12 -10.32 -6.75
C LEU A 67 -5.92 -9.76 -6.00
N THR A 68 -5.05 -9.02 -6.66
CA THR A 68 -3.87 -8.39 -6.07
C THR A 68 -4.07 -6.87 -6.08
N PHE A 69 -3.93 -6.24 -4.92
CA PHE A 69 -4.18 -4.82 -4.76
C PHE A 69 -2.99 -4.11 -4.11
N TRP A 70 -2.54 -3.03 -4.75
CA TRP A 70 -1.40 -2.20 -4.37
C TRP A 70 -1.76 -1.25 -3.22
N SER A 71 -2.17 -1.82 -2.09
CA SER A 71 -2.65 -1.10 -0.92
C SER A 71 -2.44 -1.92 0.36
N PRO A 72 -2.24 -1.25 1.52
CA PRO A 72 -2.25 0.20 1.74
C PRO A 72 -0.92 0.92 1.43
N ASN A 73 -1.00 2.25 1.26
CA ASN A 73 0.17 3.15 1.38
C ASN A 73 0.41 3.43 2.88
N VAL A 74 1.59 3.06 3.36
CA VAL A 74 1.95 3.10 4.79
C VAL A 74 3.19 3.95 5.06
N ASN A 75 3.67 4.68 4.05
CA ASN A 75 4.74 5.65 4.21
C ASN A 75 4.37 6.73 5.24
N ILE A 76 5.37 7.37 5.83
CA ILE A 76 5.18 8.40 6.84
C ILE A 76 5.11 9.76 6.17
N PHE A 77 4.09 10.55 6.51
CA PHE A 77 3.95 11.91 6.04
C PHE A 77 4.92 12.86 6.77
N ARG A 78 6.23 12.65 6.57
CA ARG A 78 7.29 13.38 7.29
C ARG A 78 7.40 14.83 6.83
N ASP A 79 7.32 15.07 5.53
CA ASP A 79 7.39 16.40 4.96
C ASP A 79 5.98 16.84 4.53
N PRO A 80 5.40 17.90 5.12
CA PRO A 80 4.04 18.33 4.80
C PRO A 80 3.86 18.81 3.36
N ARG A 81 4.94 19.00 2.60
CA ARG A 81 4.91 19.37 1.18
C ARG A 81 4.76 18.18 0.26
N TRP A 82 4.86 16.96 0.77
CA TRP A 82 4.72 15.75 -0.02
C TRP A 82 3.30 15.63 -0.59
N GLY A 83 3.18 15.59 -1.93
CA GLY A 83 1.89 15.63 -2.62
C GLY A 83 1.04 14.39 -2.37
N HIS A 84 1.66 13.26 -2.03
CA HIS A 84 0.96 12.01 -1.75
C HIS A 84 0.72 11.78 -0.25
N GLY A 85 1.02 12.75 0.62
CA GLY A 85 0.81 12.62 2.07
C GLY A 85 -0.65 12.32 2.46
N GLN A 86 -1.61 12.78 1.66
CA GLN A 86 -3.04 12.50 1.83
C GLN A 86 -3.40 11.00 1.72
N GLU A 87 -2.56 10.22 1.04
CA GLU A 87 -2.73 8.77 0.85
C GLU A 87 -2.20 7.95 2.04
N THR A 88 -1.60 8.61 3.03
CA THR A 88 -0.92 7.94 4.14
C THR A 88 -1.67 8.07 5.46
N PRO A 89 -1.38 7.21 6.45
CA PRO A 89 -1.93 7.30 7.80
C PRO A 89 -1.33 8.45 8.65
N GLY A 90 -0.60 9.40 8.05
CA GLY A 90 -0.02 10.56 8.73
C GLY A 90 1.45 10.37 9.12
N GLU A 91 1.89 11.16 10.10
CA GLU A 91 3.31 11.25 10.47
C GLU A 91 3.74 10.27 11.60
N ASP A 92 2.78 9.68 12.32
CA ASP A 92 3.07 8.82 13.47
C ASP A 92 3.25 7.35 13.04
N PRO A 93 4.43 6.74 13.26
CA PRO A 93 4.70 5.37 12.85
C PRO A 93 3.84 4.31 13.55
N VAL A 94 3.46 4.54 14.81
CA VAL A 94 2.65 3.59 15.58
C VAL A 94 1.22 3.56 15.04
N LEU A 95 0.67 4.74 14.74
CA LEU A 95 -0.63 4.87 14.09
C LEU A 95 -0.62 4.26 12.69
N ALA A 96 0.46 4.49 11.93
CA ALA A 96 0.63 3.94 10.59
C ALA A 96 0.62 2.41 10.58
N GLY A 97 1.38 1.77 11.45
CA GLY A 97 1.43 0.32 11.55
C GLY A 97 0.11 -0.30 12.02
N LYS A 98 -0.58 0.31 13.00
CA LYS A 98 -1.93 -0.10 13.42
C LYS A 98 -2.97 0.00 12.29
N TYR A 99 -2.96 1.12 11.55
CA TYR A 99 -3.83 1.29 10.39
C TYR A 99 -3.57 0.21 9.35
N ALA A 100 -2.30 0.02 9.00
CA ALA A 100 -1.89 -0.95 8.01
C ALA A 100 -2.29 -2.37 8.38
N ALA A 101 -2.03 -2.80 9.62
CA ALA A 101 -2.42 -4.12 10.09
C ALA A 101 -3.94 -4.30 10.00
N SER A 102 -4.74 -3.36 10.52
CA SER A 102 -6.21 -3.43 10.42
C SER A 102 -6.71 -3.47 8.98
N TYR A 103 -6.21 -2.60 8.10
CA TYR A 103 -6.66 -2.53 6.72
C TYR A 103 -6.30 -3.78 5.93
N VAL A 104 -5.07 -4.29 6.10
CA VAL A 104 -4.61 -5.55 5.50
C VAL A 104 -5.45 -6.73 5.99
N ARG A 105 -5.75 -6.82 7.29
CA ARG A 105 -6.65 -7.87 7.82
C ARG A 105 -8.02 -7.81 7.14
N GLY A 106 -8.57 -6.62 6.99
CA GLY A 106 -9.86 -6.40 6.32
C GLY A 106 -9.85 -6.82 4.86
N LEU A 107 -8.83 -6.40 4.11
CA LEU A 107 -8.67 -6.75 2.69
C LEU A 107 -8.50 -8.26 2.51
N GLN A 108 -7.58 -8.86 3.26
CA GLN A 108 -7.22 -10.26 3.09
C GLN A 108 -8.24 -11.24 3.69
N GLY A 109 -9.19 -10.73 4.50
CA GLY A 109 -10.21 -11.53 5.17
C GLY A 109 -9.72 -12.29 6.40
N TYR A 110 -8.66 -11.78 7.06
CA TYR A 110 -7.97 -12.29 8.26
C TYR A 110 -8.00 -13.81 8.50
N GLY A 111 -6.88 -14.49 8.24
CA GLY A 111 -6.74 -15.93 8.53
C GLY A 111 -7.48 -16.84 7.55
N GLY A 112 -8.12 -16.28 6.52
CA GLY A 112 -8.63 -17.03 5.39
C GLY A 112 -7.50 -17.68 4.60
N ASN A 113 -7.46 -19.00 4.59
CA ASN A 113 -6.81 -19.76 3.53
C ASN A 113 -7.92 -20.47 2.73
N PRO A 114 -8.25 -20.00 1.51
CA PRO A 114 -7.56 -18.98 0.72
C PRO A 114 -7.82 -17.52 1.15
N LEU A 115 -6.91 -16.61 0.78
CA LEU A 115 -7.04 -15.16 1.01
C LEU A 115 -8.24 -14.58 0.24
N LYS A 116 -8.94 -13.61 0.85
CA LYS A 116 -10.07 -12.89 0.21
C LYS A 116 -9.63 -11.88 -0.84
N VAL A 117 -8.50 -11.21 -0.71
CA VAL A 117 -7.69 -10.64 -1.79
C VAL A 117 -6.25 -10.61 -1.28
N ALA A 118 -5.26 -10.46 -2.14
CA ALA A 118 -3.86 -10.26 -1.75
C ALA A 118 -3.59 -8.76 -1.61
N ALA A 119 -3.29 -8.33 -0.40
CA ALA A 119 -2.85 -6.95 -0.14
C ALA A 119 -1.36 -6.78 -0.47
N CYS A 120 -0.98 -5.55 -0.75
CA CYS A 120 0.39 -5.18 -1.05
C CYS A 120 0.74 -3.86 -0.35
N CYS A 121 1.56 -3.95 0.70
CA CYS A 121 2.00 -2.75 1.40
C CYS A 121 3.03 -2.00 0.56
N LYS A 122 2.85 -0.68 0.45
CA LYS A 122 3.71 0.19 -0.33
C LYS A 122 4.02 1.49 0.41
N HIS A 123 5.09 2.21 0.07
CA HIS A 123 6.21 1.83 -0.81
C HIS A 123 7.42 1.57 0.07
N TYR A 124 7.93 0.34 0.03
CA TYR A 124 9.06 -0.10 0.83
C TYR A 124 10.38 0.30 0.16
N THR A 125 11.18 1.22 0.69
CA THR A 125 10.97 2.03 1.89
C THR A 125 11.31 3.50 1.62
N ALA A 126 10.89 4.39 2.52
CA ALA A 126 11.22 5.81 2.54
C ALA A 126 10.77 6.64 1.32
N ASP A 127 9.73 6.24 0.61
CA ASP A 127 9.05 7.12 -0.36
C ASP A 127 8.21 8.17 0.38
N GLU A 128 8.76 9.37 0.59
CA GLU A 128 8.16 10.39 1.47
C GLU A 128 8.21 11.81 0.86
N LEU A 129 8.64 11.94 -0.41
CA LEU A 129 8.79 13.21 -1.12
C LEU A 129 8.75 12.96 -2.63
N ASP A 130 8.00 13.77 -3.40
CA ASP A 130 7.92 13.60 -4.87
C ASP A 130 9.07 14.34 -5.58
N ASN A 131 8.97 15.67 -5.63
CA ASN A 131 10.02 16.58 -6.08
C ASN A 131 9.95 17.87 -5.24
N CYS A 132 10.98 18.10 -4.41
CA CYS A 132 11.08 19.30 -3.60
C CYS A 132 12.24 20.17 -4.12
N ASN A 133 11.92 21.35 -4.66
CA ASN A 133 12.91 22.31 -5.18
C ASN A 133 13.82 21.76 -6.30
N GLY A 134 13.29 20.91 -7.18
CA GLY A 134 14.06 20.31 -8.27
C GLY A 134 14.88 19.09 -7.85
N VAL A 135 14.67 18.57 -6.64
CA VAL A 135 15.28 17.34 -6.15
C VAL A 135 14.19 16.27 -6.10
N ASP A 136 14.33 15.26 -6.96
CA ASP A 136 13.44 14.10 -6.99
C ASP A 136 13.67 13.18 -5.78
N ALA A 137 12.63 12.46 -5.38
CA ALA A 137 12.61 11.43 -4.32
C ALA A 137 13.87 10.53 -4.32
N SER A 138 14.24 10.07 -5.51
CA SER A 138 15.35 9.15 -5.77
C SER A 138 16.72 9.72 -5.40
N THR A 139 16.85 11.05 -5.36
CA THR A 139 18.13 11.75 -5.11
C THR A 139 18.37 11.99 -3.62
N LEU A 140 17.33 11.98 -2.78
CA LEU A 140 17.45 12.31 -1.36
C LEU A 140 17.88 11.10 -0.50
N MET A 141 17.57 9.88 -0.95
CA MET A 141 17.76 8.64 -0.18
C MET A 141 19.21 8.23 0.10
N PRO A 142 20.21 8.43 -0.79
CA PRO A 142 21.60 8.08 -0.51
C PRO A 142 22.23 8.84 0.68
N ARG A 143 21.52 9.84 1.24
CA ARG A 143 22.00 10.68 2.36
C ARG A 143 21.36 10.33 3.71
N LEU A 144 20.41 9.41 3.77
CA LEU A 144 19.84 8.95 5.04
C LEU A 144 20.80 7.97 5.73
N ALA A 145 21.36 8.39 6.88
CA ALA A 145 22.16 7.51 7.73
C ALA A 145 21.32 6.34 8.27
N ASN A 146 21.97 5.21 8.61
CA ASN A 146 21.39 3.99 9.20
C ASN A 146 20.41 4.21 10.39
N LYS A 147 20.48 5.36 11.09
CA LYS A 147 19.55 5.72 12.18
C LYS A 147 18.19 6.22 11.66
N THR A 148 18.16 6.91 10.52
CA THR A 148 16.94 7.53 9.97
C THR A 148 16.05 6.48 9.29
N LEU A 149 16.65 5.43 8.69
CA LEU A 149 15.92 4.33 8.03
C LEU A 149 15.20 3.38 9.01
N ARG A 150 15.54 3.42 10.31
CA ARG A 150 14.87 2.59 11.32
C ARG A 150 13.38 2.85 11.40
N ILE A 151 12.96 4.11 11.32
CA ILE A 151 11.54 4.47 11.43
C ILE A 151 10.75 3.98 10.20
N PRO A 152 11.18 4.27 8.94
CA PRO A 152 10.67 3.68 7.70
C PRO A 152 10.52 2.14 7.68
N LEU A 153 11.46 1.45 8.33
CA LEU A 153 11.53 -0.01 8.37
C LEU A 153 10.53 -0.62 9.37
N MET A 154 10.33 0.03 10.53
CA MET A 154 9.56 -0.56 11.63
C MET A 154 8.07 -0.71 11.34
N PHE A 155 7.43 0.19 10.57
CA PHE A 155 5.99 0.07 10.31
C PHE A 155 5.67 -0.88 9.16
N HIS A 156 6.54 -1.00 8.15
CA HIS A 156 6.44 -2.09 7.18
C HIS A 156 6.56 -3.45 7.88
N LEU A 157 7.36 -3.53 8.95
CA LEU A 157 7.44 -4.74 9.76
C LEU A 157 6.11 -5.04 10.49
N GLU A 158 5.39 -4.04 11.01
CA GLU A 158 4.06 -4.28 11.62
C GLU A 158 3.04 -4.82 10.61
N THR A 159 3.06 -4.37 9.36
CA THR A 159 2.16 -4.91 8.31
C THR A 159 2.44 -6.39 8.00
N VAL A 160 3.71 -6.77 8.06
CA VAL A 160 4.17 -8.15 7.88
C VAL A 160 3.83 -9.01 9.09
N LEU A 161 4.14 -8.53 10.31
CA LEU A 161 4.00 -9.32 11.53
C LEU A 161 2.54 -9.43 12.00
N GLU A 162 1.80 -8.32 12.04
CA GLU A 162 0.43 -8.29 12.56
C GLU A 162 -0.63 -8.40 11.46
N GLY A 163 -0.37 -7.76 10.31
CA GLY A 163 -1.27 -7.80 9.16
C GLY A 163 -1.16 -9.08 8.34
N LYS A 164 -0.01 -9.76 8.39
CA LYS A 164 0.34 -10.91 7.52
C LYS A 164 0.14 -10.58 6.04
N VAL A 165 0.62 -9.42 5.61
CA VAL A 165 0.46 -8.95 4.22
C VAL A 165 1.04 -9.96 3.22
N ALA A 166 0.32 -10.23 2.14
CA ALA A 166 0.72 -11.21 1.14
C ALA A 166 1.92 -10.75 0.32
N THR A 167 2.00 -9.45 0.01
CA THR A 167 3.07 -8.89 -0.81
C THR A 167 3.52 -7.52 -0.32
N VAL A 168 4.71 -7.10 -0.75
CA VAL A 168 5.25 -5.74 -0.51
C VAL A 168 5.73 -5.17 -1.84
N MET A 169 5.48 -3.89 -2.07
CA MET A 169 5.96 -3.15 -3.22
C MET A 169 7.22 -2.37 -2.86
N CYS A 170 8.28 -2.58 -3.63
CA CYS A 170 9.51 -1.82 -3.47
C CYS A 170 9.44 -0.45 -4.17
N PHE A 171 9.93 0.59 -3.51
CA PHE A 171 10.22 1.88 -4.12
C PHE A 171 11.53 1.80 -4.91
N THR A 172 11.59 2.43 -6.09
CA THR A 172 12.67 2.26 -7.08
C THR A 172 14.03 2.81 -6.67
N CYS A 173 14.17 3.42 -5.48
CA CYS A 173 15.46 3.88 -4.94
C CYS A 173 15.78 3.27 -3.55
N ALA A 174 15.17 2.13 -3.20
CA ALA A 174 15.58 1.40 -2.00
C ALA A 174 17.06 0.99 -2.13
N ASP A 175 17.84 1.21 -1.06
CA ASP A 175 19.26 0.85 -1.01
C ASP A 175 19.45 -0.61 -1.44
N SER A 176 20.31 -0.85 -2.42
CA SER A 176 20.64 -2.20 -2.91
C SER A 176 21.19 -3.11 -1.82
N ASN A 177 21.73 -2.57 -0.72
CA ASN A 177 22.12 -3.34 0.46
C ASN A 177 20.91 -3.84 1.28
N LEU A 178 19.77 -3.13 1.24
CA LEU A 178 18.52 -3.53 1.90
C LEU A 178 17.71 -4.50 1.02
N LEU A 179 17.81 -4.39 -0.31
CA LEU A 179 17.11 -5.22 -1.28
C LEU A 179 18.02 -5.61 -2.46
N PRO A 180 18.90 -6.61 -2.28
CA PRO A 180 19.93 -6.96 -3.27
C PRO A 180 19.40 -7.45 -4.63
N ASN A 181 18.10 -7.74 -4.73
CA ASN A 181 17.44 -8.21 -5.96
C ASN A 181 16.53 -7.16 -6.61
N THR A 182 16.55 -5.91 -6.14
CA THR A 182 15.85 -4.81 -6.79
C THR A 182 16.80 -4.17 -7.80
N SER A 183 16.47 -4.26 -9.09
CA SER A 183 17.29 -3.62 -10.12
C SER A 183 17.06 -2.11 -10.08
N GLU A 184 18.12 -1.34 -9.81
CA GLU A 184 18.16 0.07 -10.19
C GLU A 184 18.08 0.15 -11.72
N GLY A 185 16.91 0.43 -12.26
CA GLY A 185 16.79 0.56 -13.70
C GLY A 185 15.40 0.34 -14.23
N THR A 186 14.58 1.38 -14.21
CA THR A 186 13.85 1.92 -15.37
C THR A 186 12.95 3.03 -14.84
N GLY A 187 13.04 4.22 -15.42
CA GLY A 187 12.28 5.42 -15.02
C GLY A 187 10.78 5.34 -15.31
N SER A 188 10.12 4.29 -14.86
CA SER A 188 8.66 4.17 -14.80
C SER A 188 8.26 3.67 -13.42
N LEU A 189 7.15 4.19 -12.90
CA LEU A 189 6.55 3.93 -11.58
C LEU A 189 6.12 2.45 -11.35
N MET A 190 6.81 1.46 -11.91
CA MET A 190 6.55 0.05 -11.69
C MET A 190 7.34 -0.44 -10.47
N GLY A 191 6.71 -0.38 -9.30
CA GLY A 191 7.21 -1.06 -8.11
C GLY A 191 7.17 -2.58 -8.30
N THR A 192 8.26 -3.26 -7.91
CA THR A 192 8.33 -4.73 -7.95
C THR A 192 7.55 -5.33 -6.78
N LEU A 193 6.63 -6.25 -7.06
CA LEU A 193 5.91 -7.03 -6.07
C LEU A 193 6.77 -8.20 -5.58
N PHE A 194 6.95 -8.30 -4.26
CA PHE A 194 7.59 -9.46 -3.65
C PHE A 194 6.56 -10.24 -2.82
N PRO A 195 6.30 -11.53 -3.13
CA PRO A 195 5.51 -12.38 -2.26
C PRO A 195 6.28 -12.64 -0.96
N ILE A 196 5.62 -12.44 0.17
CA ILE A 196 6.17 -12.87 1.46
C ILE A 196 5.80 -14.34 1.62
N ALA A 197 6.81 -15.21 1.67
CA ALA A 197 6.60 -16.60 2.03
C ALA A 197 6.26 -16.66 3.53
N ILE A 198 4.96 -16.57 3.85
CA ILE A 198 4.47 -16.80 5.21
C ILE A 198 4.34 -18.33 5.37
N GLN A 199 5.28 -18.95 6.07
CA GLN A 199 5.10 -20.29 6.67
C GLN A 199 4.24 -20.19 7.93
#